data_AF-A0A2E6TND5-F1
#
_entry.id   AF-A0A2E6TND5-F1
#
_cell.length_a   1.000
_cell.length_b   1.000
_cell.length_c   1.000
_cell.angle_alpha   90.00
_cell.angle_beta   90.00
_cell.angle_gamma   90.00
#
_symmetry.space_group_name_H-M   'P 1'
#
loop_
_entity.id
_entity.type
_entity.pdbx_description
1 polymer ?
#
loop_
_entity_poly.entity_id
_entity_poly.type
_entity_poly.pdbx_seq_one_letter_code
_entity_poly.pdbx_strand_id
1 'polypeptide(L)'
;MANTRSALKNIRKNKTRYAQNRAISSRLKTLEKRFLSSVEDKNKDDAISHAASFISALEKSGKRNMAHINKISRKKSRCSALISGI
;
A
#
# COMPACT_ATOMS: atom_id res chain seq x y z
N MET A 1 -19.47 22.51 -12.99
CA MET A 1 -18.68 23.75 -12.83
C MET A 1 -18.63 24.10 -11.35
N ALA A 2 -17.47 24.41 -10.78
CA ALA A 2 -17.36 24.74 -9.36
C ALA A 2 -17.62 26.23 -9.15
N ASN A 3 -18.86 26.57 -8.82
CA ASN A 3 -19.34 27.95 -8.83
C ASN A 3 -19.14 28.68 -7.49
N THR A 4 -18.82 27.95 -6.43
CA THR A 4 -18.56 28.53 -5.09
C THR A 4 -17.06 28.58 -4.80
N ARG A 5 -16.64 29.61 -4.04
CA ARG A 5 -15.24 29.77 -3.60
C ARG A 5 -14.74 28.54 -2.81
N SER A 6 -15.61 27.93 -2.02
CA SER A 6 -15.32 26.71 -1.26
C SER A 6 -15.08 25.50 -2.19
N ALA A 7 -15.87 25.34 -3.25
CA ALA A 7 -15.68 24.26 -4.23
C ALA A 7 -14.34 24.40 -4.98
N LEU A 8 -13.97 25.60 -5.43
CA LEU A 8 -12.67 25.86 -6.07
C LEU A 8 -11.49 25.56 -5.13
N LYS A 9 -11.62 25.89 -3.84
CA LYS A 9 -10.63 25.52 -2.80
C LYS A 9 -10.54 24.00 -2.64
N ASN A 10 -11.66 23.29 -2.63
CA ASN A 10 -11.67 21.83 -2.51
C ASN A 10 -11.04 21.14 -3.72
N ILE A 11 -11.24 21.65 -4.94
CA ILE A 11 -10.56 21.14 -6.14
C ILE A 11 -9.03 21.21 -5.99
N ARG A 12 -8.50 22.36 -5.55
CA ARG A 12 -7.05 22.53 -5.32
C ARG A 12 -6.52 21.55 -4.26
N LYS A 13 -7.23 21.41 -3.14
CA LYS A 13 -6.89 20.44 -2.08
C LYS A 13 -6.96 18.99 -2.57
N ASN A 14 -7.94 18.66 -3.41
CA ASN A 14 -8.10 17.31 -3.94
C ASN A 14 -6.94 16.98 -4.88
N LYS A 15 -6.55 17.90 -5.77
CA LYS A 15 -5.42 17.71 -6.69
C LYS A 15 -4.12 17.33 -5.96
N THR A 16 -3.78 18.04 -4.88
CA THR A 16 -2.56 17.77 -4.11
C THR A 16 -2.63 16.43 -3.37
N ARG A 17 -3.76 16.16 -2.69
CA ARG A 17 -3.99 14.87 -1.99
C ARG A 17 -3.99 13.68 -2.95
N TYR A 18 -4.61 13.84 -4.12
CA TYR A 18 -4.66 12.80 -5.14
C TYR A 18 -3.26 12.43 -5.63
N ALA A 19 -2.40 13.41 -5.93
CA ALA A 19 -1.03 13.14 -6.36
C ALA A 19 -0.23 12.36 -5.31
N GLN A 20 -0.32 12.76 -4.05
CA GLN A 20 0.34 12.08 -2.93
C GLN A 20 -0.19 10.66 -2.72
N ASN A 21 -1.53 10.50 -2.70
CA ASN A 21 -2.17 9.21 -2.49
C ASN A 21 -1.93 8.24 -3.66
N ARG A 22 -1.83 8.76 -4.88
CA ARG A 22 -1.50 7.97 -6.07
C ARG A 22 -0.08 7.39 -5.95
N ALA A 23 0.90 8.19 -5.53
CA ALA A 23 2.29 7.73 -5.36
C ALA A 23 2.44 6.66 -4.27
N ILE A 24 1.72 6.81 -3.15
CA ILE A 24 1.73 5.80 -2.07
C ILE A 24 1.04 4.51 -2.54
N SER A 25 -0.09 4.64 -3.24
CA SER A 25 -0.84 3.50 -3.76
C SER A 25 -0.05 2.72 -4.83
N SER A 26 0.68 3.41 -5.71
CA SER A 26 1.55 2.75 -6.69
C SER A 26 2.71 2.05 -5.99
N ARG A 27 3.36 2.69 -5.02
CA ARG A 27 4.45 2.08 -4.24
C ARG A 27 4.01 0.80 -3.54
N LEU A 28 2.83 0.77 -2.93
CA LEU A 28 2.29 -0.43 -2.29
C LEU A 28 2.11 -1.58 -3.29
N LYS A 29 1.53 -1.30 -4.47
CA LYS A 29 1.35 -2.30 -5.53
C LYS A 29 2.70 -2.84 -6.03
N THR A 30 3.71 -1.99 -6.17
CA THR A 30 5.05 -2.42 -6.58
C THR A 30 5.70 -3.32 -5.55
N LEU A 31 5.63 -2.97 -4.26
CA LEU A 31 6.17 -3.80 -3.19
C LEU A 31 5.44 -5.14 -3.08
N GLU A 32 4.11 -5.14 -3.24
CA GLU A 32 3.31 -6.36 -3.27
C GLU A 32 3.74 -7.29 -4.42
N LYS A 33 3.94 -6.75 -5.63
CA LYS A 33 4.42 -7.52 -6.77
C LYS A 33 5.81 -8.11 -6.53
N ARG A 34 6.74 -7.31 -6.00
CA ARG A 34 8.11 -7.78 -5.68
C ARG A 34 8.08 -8.94 -4.70
N PHE A 35 7.28 -8.83 -3.65
CA PHE A 35 7.08 -9.92 -2.69
C PHE A 35 6.53 -11.18 -3.38
N LEU A 36 5.50 -11.06 -4.21
CA LEU A 36 4.92 -12.20 -4.91
C LEU A 36 5.91 -12.87 -5.87
N SER A 37 6.73 -12.11 -6.59
CA SER A 37 7.78 -12.68 -7.45
C SER A 37 8.81 -13.48 -6.64
N SER A 38 9.29 -12.96 -5.51
CA SER A 38 10.23 -13.71 -4.66
C SER A 38 9.62 -14.97 -4.04
N VAL A 39 8.31 -14.95 -3.81
CA VAL A 39 7.56 -16.12 -3.36
C VAL A 39 7.49 -17.19 -4.46
N GLU A 40 7.24 -16.79 -5.70
CA GLU A 40 7.24 -17.68 -6.87
C GLU A 40 8.62 -18.30 -7.12
N ASP A 41 9.69 -17.52 -6.93
CA ASP A 41 11.08 -17.96 -7.07
C ASP A 41 11.59 -18.84 -5.90
N LYS A 42 10.77 -19.06 -4.85
CA LYS A 42 11.09 -19.85 -3.64
C LYS A 42 12.32 -19.38 -2.84
N ASN A 43 12.73 -18.13 -2.98
CA ASN A 43 13.84 -17.55 -2.24
C ASN A 43 13.39 -17.02 -0.87
N LYS A 44 13.67 -17.79 0.20
CA LYS A 44 13.15 -17.51 1.55
C LYS A 44 13.65 -16.19 2.13
N ASP A 45 14.95 -15.91 2.02
CA ASP A 45 15.55 -14.71 2.61
C ASP A 45 15.02 -13.42 1.97
N ASP A 46 14.94 -13.41 0.64
CA ASP A 46 14.41 -12.27 -0.13
C ASP A 46 12.91 -12.08 0.12
N ALA A 47 12.14 -13.16 0.21
CA ALA A 47 10.71 -13.11 0.52
C ALA A 47 10.45 -12.46 1.90
N ILE A 48 11.26 -12.80 2.92
CA ILE A 48 11.15 -12.21 4.26
C ILE A 48 11.48 -10.71 4.22
N SER A 49 12.58 -10.33 3.55
CA SER A 49 13.01 -8.93 3.43
C SER A 49 11.98 -8.06 2.71
N HIS A 50 11.46 -8.56 1.58
CA HIS A 50 10.42 -7.87 0.81
C HIS A 50 9.08 -7.81 1.54
N ALA A 51 8.70 -8.87 2.28
CA ALA A 51 7.52 -8.86 3.12
C ALA A 51 7.60 -7.83 4.24
N ALA A 52 8.75 -7.73 4.94
CA ALA A 52 8.95 -6.75 5.99
C ALA A 52 8.81 -5.31 5.45
N SER A 53 9.41 -5.05 4.28
CA SER A 53 9.29 -3.77 3.58
C SER A 53 7.85 -3.45 3.17
N PHE A 54 7.12 -4.44 2.65
CA PHE A 54 5.72 -4.30 2.27
C PHE A 54 4.81 -4.05 3.48
N ILE A 55 4.94 -4.83 4.55
CA ILE A 55 4.15 -4.69 5.78
C ILE A 55 4.39 -3.32 6.43
N SER A 56 5.65 -2.87 6.50
CA SER A 56 5.99 -1.54 7.03
C SER A 56 5.31 -0.41 6.23
N ALA A 57 5.32 -0.50 4.90
CA ALA A 57 4.64 0.47 4.04
C ALA A 57 3.11 0.41 4.19
N LEU A 58 2.54 -0.79 4.32
CA LEU A 58 1.13 -1.05 4.50
C LEU A 58 0.61 -0.42 5.81
N GLU A 59 1.32 -0.61 6.93
CA GLU A 59 0.99 0.02 8.22
C GLU A 59 1.02 1.54 8.16
N LYS A 60 2.05 2.10 7.52
CA LYS A 60 2.16 3.56 7.32
C LYS A 60 0.99 4.11 6.51
N SER A 61 0.46 3.33 5.57
CA SER A 61 -0.73 3.72 4.80
C SER A 61 -2.02 3.70 5.65
N GLY A 62 -2.11 2.80 6.62
CA GLY A 62 -3.20 2.75 7.61
C GLY A 62 -3.24 3.99 8.50
N LYS A 63 -2.08 4.41 9.01
CA LYS A 63 -1.95 5.65 9.81
C LYS A 63 -2.38 6.90 9.03
N ARG A 64 -2.29 6.87 7.70
CA ARG A 64 -2.72 7.95 6.80
C ARG A 64 -4.18 7.80 6.33
N ASN A 65 -4.95 6.88 6.92
CA ASN A 65 -6.33 6.55 6.53
C ASN A 65 -6.49 6.19 5.04
N MET A 66 -5.43 5.68 4.40
CA MET A 66 -5.46 5.30 2.99
C MET A 66 -5.95 3.86 2.78
N ALA A 67 -5.66 2.98 3.72
CA ALA A 67 -6.11 1.59 3.72
C ALA A 67 -6.87 1.30 5.00
N HIS A 68 -8.02 0.65 4.87
CA HIS A 68 -8.82 0.24 6.02
C HIS A 68 -8.07 -0.80 6.87
N ILE A 69 -8.27 -0.76 8.19
CA ILE A 69 -7.60 -1.63 9.17
C ILE A 69 -7.81 -3.11 8.82
N ASN A 70 -9.03 -3.49 8.41
CA ASN A 70 -9.33 -4.88 7.99
C ASN A 70 -8.60 -5.28 6.70
N LYS A 71 -8.37 -4.35 5.77
CA LYS A 71 -7.58 -4.63 4.56
C LYS A 71 -6.12 -4.88 4.94
N ILE A 72 -5.61 -4.11 5.89
CA ILE A 72 -4.25 -4.22 6.40
C ILE A 72 -4.05 -5.57 7.10
N SER A 73 -4.92 -5.91 8.04
CA SER A 73 -4.87 -7.19 8.77
C SER A 73 -4.91 -8.40 7.82
N ARG A 74 -5.83 -8.40 6.85
CA ARG A 74 -5.92 -9.46 5.83
C ARG A 74 -4.63 -9.60 5.01
N LYS A 75 -4.00 -8.49 4.63
CA LYS A 75 -2.77 -8.53 3.82
C LYS A 75 -1.58 -9.03 4.64
N LYS A 76 -1.45 -8.64 5.91
CA LYS A 76 -0.43 -9.19 6.82
C LYS A 76 -0.58 -10.71 6.96
N SER A 77 -1.79 -11.17 7.29
CA SER A 77 -2.08 -12.60 7.45
C SER A 77 -1.74 -13.38 6.18
N ARG A 78 -2.10 -12.87 5.00
CA ARG A 78 -1.72 -13.50 3.72
C ARG A 78 -0.21 -13.55 3.49
N CYS A 79 0.54 -12.49 3.81
CA CYS A 79 1.99 -12.52 3.69
C CYS A 79 2.61 -13.60 4.58
N SER A 80 2.16 -13.70 5.84
CA SER A 80 2.63 -14.74 6.75
C SER A 80 2.32 -16.15 6.25
N ALA A 81 1.10 -16.39 5.77
CA ALA A 81 0.70 -17.69 5.23
C ALA A 81 1.50 -18.10 3.98
N LEU A 82 1.81 -17.13 3.11
CA LEU A 82 2.63 -17.38 1.92
C LEU A 82 4.08 -17.69 2.30
N ILE A 83 4.67 -16.95 3.24
CA ILE A 83 6.04 -17.21 3.72
C ILE A 83 6.14 -18.60 4.37
N SER A 84 5.13 -19.02 5.15
CA SER A 84 5.13 -20.36 5.75
C SER A 84 4.97 -21.50 4.75
N GLY A 85 4.40 -21.22 3.57
CA GLY A 85 4.16 -22.22 2.53
C GLY A 85 5.34 -22.44 1.57
N ILE A 86 6.44 -21.69 1.74
CA ILE A 86 7.67 -21.74 0.94
C ILE A 86 8.78 -22.34 1.80
#